data_AF-A0A829PMD6-F1
#
_entry.id   AF-A0A829PMD6-F1
#
_cell.length_a   1.000
_cell.length_b   1.000
_cell.length_c   1.000
_cell.angle_alpha   90.00
_cell.angle_beta   90.00
_cell.angle_gamma   90.00
#
_symmetry.space_group_name_H-M   'P 1'
#
loop_
_entity.id
_entity.type
_entity.pdbx_description
1 polymer ?
#
loop_
_entity_poly.entity_id
_entity_poly.type
_entity_poly.pdbx_seq_one_letter_code
_entity_poly.pdbx_strand_id
1 'polypeptide(L)'
;MATAIIWLLGGVGTWLIGNIGLPYETNHIGASGLIFGWLTYVIVRGFFNRSVGQILIGAVVLVLYGGVLWGVLPGQFGVSWQGHLSGAVAGVLAAYWLSGRERKVQAARGPGVPPRLTP
;
A
#
# COMPACT_ATOMS: atom_id res chain seq x y z
N MET A 1 5.73 -8.04 -5.89
CA MET A 1 4.26 -8.24 -5.91
C MET A 1 3.50 -7.02 -5.39
N ALA A 2 3.78 -6.51 -4.18
CA ALA A 2 3.09 -5.33 -3.63
C ALA A 2 3.15 -4.13 -4.59
N THR A 3 4.34 -3.77 -5.08
CA THR A 3 4.52 -2.68 -6.06
C THR A 3 3.68 -2.87 -7.32
N ALA A 4 3.58 -4.08 -7.87
CA ALA A 4 2.77 -4.33 -9.07
C ALA A 4 1.26 -4.15 -8.80
N ILE A 5 0.77 -4.63 -7.65
CA ILE A 5 -0.63 -4.44 -7.24
C ILE A 5 -0.92 -2.95 -7.05
N ILE A 6 -0.04 -2.24 -6.34
CA ILE A 6 -0.17 -0.80 -6.07
C ILE A 6 -0.16 -0.01 -7.38
N TRP A 7 0.78 -0.32 -8.28
CA TRP A 7 0.90 0.36 -9.56
C TRP A 7 -0.35 0.17 -10.43
N LEU A 8 -0.81 -1.07 -10.59
CA LEU A 8 -1.95 -1.37 -11.45
C LEU A 8 -3.27 -0.85 -10.87
N LEU A 9 -3.58 -1.18 -9.61
CA LEU A 9 -4.83 -0.75 -8.99
C LEU A 9 -4.84 0.75 -8.70
N GLY A 10 -3.72 1.30 -8.25
CA GLY A 10 -3.58 2.74 -8.03
C GLY A 10 -3.68 3.51 -9.34
N GLY A 11 -3.05 3.03 -10.41
CA GLY A 11 -3.14 3.62 -11.74
C GLY A 11 -4.56 3.57 -12.32
N VAL A 12 -5.22 2.41 -12.27
CA VAL A 12 -6.62 2.26 -12.72
C VAL A 12 -7.56 3.11 -11.88
N GLY A 13 -7.39 3.12 -10.55
CA GLY A 13 -8.17 4.00 -9.66
C GLY A 13 -8.01 5.46 -10.06
N THR A 14 -6.77 5.92 -10.22
CA THR A 14 -6.46 7.30 -10.65
C THR A 14 -7.08 7.61 -12.01
N TRP A 15 -7.04 6.69 -12.97
CA TRP A 15 -7.65 6.87 -14.29
C TRP A 15 -9.17 7.04 -14.20
N LEU A 16 -9.84 6.28 -13.32
CA LEU A 16 -11.28 6.36 -13.13
C LEU A 16 -11.73 7.64 -12.39
N ILE A 17 -10.95 8.10 -11.42
CA ILE A 17 -11.36 9.18 -10.51
C ILE A 17 -10.58 10.49 -10.69
N GLY A 18 -9.59 10.54 -11.59
CA GLY A 18 -8.65 11.65 -11.70
C GLY A 18 -9.29 13.01 -11.89
N ASN A 19 -10.40 13.07 -12.65
CA ASN A 19 -11.13 14.30 -12.92
C ASN A 19 -12.22 14.64 -11.88
N ILE A 20 -12.43 13.81 -10.86
CA ILE A 20 -13.48 14.05 -9.86
C ILE A 20 -13.14 15.31 -9.06
N GLY A 21 -14.12 16.22 -8.98
CA GLY A 21 -14.02 17.46 -8.21
C GLY A 21 -13.36 18.61 -8.97
N LEU A 22 -13.07 18.46 -10.27
CA LEU A 22 -12.44 19.49 -11.09
C LEU A 22 -13.28 19.83 -12.33
N PRO A 23 -13.32 21.11 -12.74
CA PRO A 23 -14.07 21.53 -13.92
C PRO A 23 -13.33 21.28 -15.25
N TYR A 24 -12.15 20.66 -15.21
CA TYR A 24 -11.29 20.40 -16.35
C TYR A 24 -10.58 19.05 -16.20
N GLU A 25 -10.15 18.50 -17.33
CA GLU A 25 -9.31 17.30 -17.40
C GLU A 25 -7.98 17.53 -16.68
N THR A 26 -7.54 16.55 -15.89
CA THR A 26 -6.27 16.61 -15.16
C THR A 26 -5.32 15.50 -15.51
N ASN A 27 -4.04 15.85 -15.54
CA ASN A 27 -2.96 14.90 -15.77
C ASN A 27 -2.29 14.55 -14.44
N HIS A 28 -2.20 13.24 -14.16
CA HIS A 28 -1.64 12.72 -12.92
C HIS A 28 -0.30 12.06 -13.21
N ILE A 29 0.80 12.80 -13.05
CA ILE A 29 2.16 12.33 -13.35
C ILE A 29 2.97 12.21 -12.06
N GLY A 30 3.62 11.06 -11.87
CA GLY A 30 4.65 10.90 -10.84
C GLY A 30 4.61 9.55 -10.12
N ALA A 31 5.66 9.30 -9.35
CA ALA A 31 5.78 8.09 -8.53
C ALA A 31 5.06 8.20 -7.17
N SER A 32 4.47 9.35 -6.85
CA SER A 32 3.88 9.60 -5.53
C SER A 32 2.76 8.63 -5.19
N GLY A 33 1.91 8.23 -6.14
CA GLY A 33 0.90 7.19 -5.91
C GLY A 33 1.50 5.87 -5.39
N LEU A 34 2.69 5.48 -5.86
CA LEU A 34 3.41 4.31 -5.34
C LEU A 34 3.88 4.53 -3.91
N ILE A 35 4.39 5.72 -3.59
CA ILE A 35 4.83 6.08 -2.23
C ILE A 35 3.66 5.95 -1.24
N PHE A 36 2.49 6.50 -1.59
CA PHE A 36 1.30 6.40 -0.75
C PHE A 36 0.87 4.94 -0.57
N GLY A 37 0.90 4.13 -1.63
CA GLY A 37 0.58 2.71 -1.52
C GLY A 37 1.59 1.90 -0.71
N TRP A 38 2.89 2.17 -0.83
CA TRP A 38 3.90 1.51 -0.01
C TRP A 38 3.77 1.90 1.46
N LEU A 39 3.48 3.18 1.72
CA LEU A 39 3.32 3.70 3.07
C LEU A 39 2.15 3.01 3.77
N THR A 40 0.96 3.00 3.17
CA THR A 40 -0.19 2.30 3.75
C THR A 40 0.03 0.80 3.83
N TYR A 41 0.64 0.18 2.81
CA TYR A 41 0.98 -1.24 2.84
C TYR A 41 1.81 -1.62 4.07
N VAL A 42 2.92 -0.92 4.34
CA VAL A 42 3.80 -1.21 5.47
C VAL A 42 3.09 -0.96 6.80
N ILE A 43 2.33 0.13 6.90
CA ILE A 43 1.60 0.50 8.11
C ILE A 43 0.57 -0.59 8.48
N VAL A 44 -0.21 -1.09 7.51
CA VAL A 44 -1.34 -1.99 7.81
C VAL A 44 -0.99 -3.48 7.76
N ARG A 45 0.07 -3.88 7.05
CA ARG A 45 0.42 -5.30 6.83
C ARG A 45 0.62 -6.07 8.13
N GLY A 46 1.22 -5.45 9.14
CA GLY A 46 1.47 -6.11 10.42
C GLY A 46 0.20 -6.60 11.11
N PHE A 47 -0.90 -5.84 10.99
CA PHE A 47 -2.20 -6.21 11.53
C PHE A 47 -2.79 -7.42 10.80
N PHE A 48 -2.73 -7.44 9.46
CA PHE A 48 -3.19 -8.59 8.69
C PHE A 48 -2.34 -9.84 8.96
N ASN A 49 -1.02 -9.69 9.11
CA ASN A 49 -0.13 -10.80 9.43
C ASN A 49 -0.15 -11.21 10.90
N ARG A 50 -0.86 -10.49 11.78
CA ARG A 50 -0.84 -10.70 13.24
C ARG A 50 0.58 -10.77 13.81
N SER A 51 1.46 -9.93 13.26
CA SER A 51 2.89 -9.92 13.59
C SER A 51 3.24 -8.63 14.33
N VAL A 52 3.56 -8.74 15.62
CA VAL A 52 3.92 -7.59 16.47
C VAL A 52 5.13 -6.84 15.88
N GLY A 53 6.16 -7.54 15.41
CA GLY A 53 7.33 -6.89 14.80
C GLY A 53 6.97 -6.05 13.56
N GLN A 54 6.07 -6.54 12.70
CA GLN A 54 5.61 -5.77 11.55
C GLN A 54 4.73 -4.58 11.95
N ILE A 55 3.94 -4.71 13.03
CA ILE A 55 3.16 -3.60 13.58
C ILE A 55 4.09 -2.51 14.12
N LEU A 56 5.15 -2.87 14.84
CA LEU A 56 6.15 -1.91 15.33
C LEU A 56 6.86 -1.18 14.19
N ILE A 57 7.24 -1.90 13.13
CA ILE A 57 7.81 -1.28 11.92
C ILE A 57 6.80 -0.31 11.29
N GLY A 58 5.54 -0.74 11.14
CA GLY A 58 4.46 0.12 10.64
C GLY A 58 4.25 1.37 11.49
N ALA A 59 4.32 1.25 12.81
CA ALA A 59 4.21 2.37 13.74
C ALA A 59 5.36 3.36 13.61
N VAL A 60 6.61 2.88 13.51
CA VAL A 60 7.78 3.74 13.27
C VAL A 60 7.63 4.49 11.95
N VAL A 61 7.24 3.78 10.89
CA VAL A 61 6.99 4.40 9.57
C VAL A 61 5.87 5.43 9.63
N LEU A 62 4.78 5.15 10.35
CA LEU A 62 3.69 6.09 10.55
C LEU A 62 4.13 7.34 11.32
N VAL A 63 4.97 7.21 12.35
CA VAL A 63 5.48 8.36 13.10
C VAL A 63 6.38 9.24 12.23
N LEU A 64 7.29 8.62 11.47
CA LEU A 64 8.27 9.36 10.67
C LEU A 64 7.69 9.94 9.38
N TYR A 65 6.75 9.23 8.74
CA TYR A 65 6.24 9.56 7.41
C TYR A 65 4.72 9.73 7.33
N GLY A 66 3.99 9.57 8.43
CA GLY A 66 2.52 9.66 8.44
C GLY A 66 1.99 11.00 7.97
N GLY A 67 2.75 12.09 8.14
CA GLY A 67 2.40 13.40 7.61
C GLY A 67 2.20 13.41 6.08
N VAL A 68 2.88 12.52 5.34
CA VAL A 68 2.69 12.36 3.89
C VAL A 68 1.25 11.98 3.56
N LEU A 69 0.57 11.21 4.42
CA LEU A 69 -0.81 10.76 4.19
C LEU A 69 -1.81 11.92 4.10
N TRP A 70 -1.50 13.11 4.61
CA TRP A 70 -2.35 14.28 4.42
C TRP A 70 -2.51 14.69 2.96
N GLY A 71 -1.57 14.30 2.07
CA GLY A 71 -1.66 14.56 0.64
C GLY A 71 -2.78 13.81 -0.09
N VAL A 72 -3.55 12.94 0.59
CA VAL A 72 -4.80 12.37 0.02
C VAL A 72 -5.96 13.35 0.05
N LEU A 73 -5.88 14.43 0.84
CA LEU A 73 -6.96 15.41 0.94
C LEU A 73 -6.94 16.37 -0.27
N PRO A 74 -8.12 16.72 -0.81
CA PRO A 74 -8.22 17.75 -1.84
C PRO A 74 -7.87 19.13 -1.27
N GLY A 75 -7.38 20.04 -2.12
CA GLY A 75 -7.23 21.46 -1.76
C GLY A 75 -5.88 22.11 -2.08
N GLN A 76 -4.88 21.33 -2.49
CA GLN A 76 -3.61 21.87 -2.97
C GLN A 76 -3.51 21.81 -4.49
N PHE A 77 -3.34 22.97 -5.12
CA PHE A 77 -3.16 23.06 -6.57
C PHE A 77 -1.88 22.33 -7.00
N GLY A 78 -1.97 21.59 -8.10
CA GLY A 78 -0.86 20.78 -8.63
C GLY A 78 -0.60 19.48 -7.88
N VAL A 79 -1.32 19.19 -6.79
CA VAL A 79 -1.21 17.92 -6.07
C VAL A 79 -2.22 16.91 -6.60
N SER A 80 -1.70 15.74 -7.00
CA SER A 80 -2.48 14.59 -7.48
C SER A 80 -3.14 13.82 -6.32
N TRP A 81 -4.05 14.47 -5.58
CA TRP A 81 -4.67 13.86 -4.40
C TRP A 81 -5.47 12.60 -4.74
N GLN A 82 -6.12 12.56 -5.91
CA GLN A 82 -6.81 11.36 -6.41
C GLN A 82 -5.83 10.21 -6.63
N GLY A 83 -4.63 10.52 -7.13
CA GLY A 83 -3.57 9.53 -7.31
C GLY A 83 -3.00 9.04 -5.97
N HIS A 84 -2.85 9.94 -5.01
CA HIS A 84 -2.43 9.59 -3.65
C HIS A 84 -3.46 8.70 -2.95
N LEU A 85 -4.74 9.06 -3.01
CA LEU A 85 -5.85 8.28 -2.46
C LEU A 85 -5.93 6.89 -3.10
N SER A 86 -5.93 6.83 -4.44
CA SER A 86 -5.98 5.56 -5.18
C SER A 86 -4.79 4.67 -4.83
N GLY A 87 -3.58 5.24 -4.76
CA GLY A 87 -2.38 4.54 -4.33
C GLY A 87 -2.47 4.02 -2.90
N ALA A 88 -2.91 4.85 -1.96
CA ALA A 88 -3.11 4.49 -0.56
C ALA A 88 -4.09 3.32 -0.39
N VAL A 89 -5.23 3.35 -1.09
CA VAL A 89 -6.22 2.25 -1.11
C VAL A 89 -5.60 0.97 -1.69
N ALA A 90 -4.89 1.09 -2.82
CA ALA A 90 -4.22 -0.05 -3.44
C ALA A 90 -3.17 -0.69 -2.52
N GLY A 91 -2.47 0.10 -1.70
CA GLY A 91 -1.55 -0.37 -0.67
C GLY A 91 -2.22 -1.22 0.41
N VAL A 92 -3.38 -0.79 0.91
CA VAL A 92 -4.18 -1.57 1.87
C VAL A 92 -4.66 -2.89 1.26
N LEU A 93 -5.14 -2.85 0.01
CA LEU A 93 -5.57 -4.05 -0.73
C LEU A 93 -4.41 -5.02 -0.95
N ALA A 94 -3.23 -4.51 -1.33
CA ALA A 94 -2.03 -5.31 -1.48
C ALA A 94 -1.62 -5.98 -0.16
N ALA A 95 -1.74 -5.28 0.97
CA ALA A 95 -1.44 -5.82 2.29
C ALA A 95 -2.41 -6.96 2.63
N TYR A 96 -3.71 -6.74 2.45
CA TYR A 96 -4.74 -7.74 2.70
C TYR A 96 -4.51 -9.03 1.90
N TRP A 97 -4.32 -8.92 0.58
CA TRP A 97 -4.14 -10.10 -0.28
C TRP A 97 -2.84 -10.85 -0.05
N LEU A 98 -1.72 -10.14 0.10
CA LEU A 98 -0.41 -10.78 0.27
C LEU A 98 -0.28 -11.43 1.65
N SER A 99 -0.83 -10.82 2.70
CA SER A 99 -0.89 -11.42 4.03
C SER A 99 -1.70 -12.71 4.05
N GLY A 100 -2.81 -12.79 3.30
CA GLY A 100 -3.57 -14.04 3.14
C GLY A 100 -2.74 -15.18 2.54
N ARG A 101 -1.90 -14.88 1.54
CA ARG A 101 -1.01 -15.86 0.91
C ARG A 101 0.10 -16.31 1.87
N GLU A 102 0.70 -15.38 2.58
CA GLU A 102 1.78 -15.67 3.55
C GLU A 102 1.30 -16.59 4.67
N ARG A 103 0.12 -16.33 5.25
CA ARG A 103 -0.47 -17.20 6.27
C ARG A 103 -0.73 -18.61 5.76
N LYS A 104 -1.24 -18.75 4.53
CA LYS A 104 -1.46 -20.07 3.90
C LYS A 104 -0.15 -20.83 3.70
N VAL A 105 0.90 -20.14 3.23
CA VAL A 105 2.23 -20.73 3.05
C VAL A 105 2.83 -21.16 4.39
N GLN A 106 2.68 -20.37 5.44
CA GLN A 106 3.14 -20.74 6.79
C GLN A 106 2.36 -21.94 7.35
N ALA A 107 1.04 -21.98 7.21
CA ALA A 107 0.22 -23.10 7.63
C ALA A 107 0.59 -24.42 6.91
N ALA A 108 0.85 -24.34 5.59
CA ALA A 108 1.27 -25.49 4.79
C ALA A 108 2.68 -26.02 5.15
N ARG A 109 3.55 -25.17 5.72
CA ARG A 109 4.89 -25.59 6.19
C ARG A 109 4.84 -26.37 7.51
N GLY A 110 3.72 -26.35 8.23
CA GLY A 110 3.56 -26.98 9.54
C GLY A 110 4.42 -26.33 10.64
N PRO A 111 4.07 -26.51 11.93
CA PRO A 111 4.95 -26.12 13.02
C PRO A 111 6.19 -27.03 13.01
N GLY A 112 7.38 -26.48 12.78
CA GLY A 112 8.65 -27.16 13.07
C GLY A 112 9.34 -27.91 11.92
N VAL A 113 9.11 -27.59 10.65
CA VAL A 113 9.97 -28.10 9.56
C VAL A 113 11.18 -27.18 9.40
N PRO A 114 12.41 -27.60 9.81
CA PRO A 114 13.61 -26.80 9.56
C PRO A 114 13.88 -26.68 8.05
N PRO A 115 14.65 -25.67 7.61
CA PRO A 115 15.09 -25.56 6.22
C PRO A 115 15.72 -26.89 5.81
N ARG A 116 15.24 -27.48 4.72
CA ARG A 116 15.82 -28.71 4.18
C ARG A 116 17.21 -28.33 3.66
N LEU A 117 18.25 -28.60 4.45
CA LEU A 117 19.63 -28.51 4.01
C LEU A 117 19.83 -29.70 3.06
N THR A 118 19.68 -29.46 1.76
CA THR A 118 20.17 -30.40 0.76
C THR A 118 21.69 -30.25 0.67
N PRO A 119 22.46 -31.35 0.67
CA PRO A 119 23.92 -31.31 0.54
C PRO A 119 24.36 -30.81 -0.84
#